data_AF-A0A499VMK0-F1
#
_entry.id   AF-A0A499VMK0-F1
#
_cell.length_a   1.000
_cell.length_b   1.000
_cell.length_c   1.000
_cell.angle_alpha   90.00
_cell.angle_beta   90.00
_cell.angle_gamma   90.00
#
_symmetry.space_group_name_H-M   'P 1'
#
loop_
_entity.id
_entity.type
_entity.pdbx_description
1 polymer ?
#
loop_
_entity_poly.entity_id
_entity_poly.type
_entity_poly.pdbx_seq_one_letter_code
_entity_poly.pdbx_strand_id
1 'polypeptide(L)'
;MKYIDEFQDPELARRLLDDIHSTVTRPWALMEVCGGQTHTIIRHGIDQLLPEQVELIHGPGCPVCVTPLEVIDKALEIASRPEVIFCSFGDMLRVPGTGRDLFQVRSEGGDVRVVYSPLDALRIARQNPDREVVFFGIGFETTAPPNAMTVHQARRLGIPNFSLLVSHVRVPPAIEAIMSAPNCRVQAFLAAGHVCSVMGVGEYPELAERFRVPIVVTGFEPLDILEGVRRTVLQLERGEHTVDNAYARAVRPEGNPAAQAMLEDVFEVTDRAWRGIGVIPDSGWRLSPKYRDHDAEYRFSVDGIQTREPAECRSGEVLQGMLKPHECEAFGTVCTPRTPWEPPWSPARAPAPRTTSTGDWTSPPPPGRRAPLSETTDLRGPATLEAWTCPAPLRDRPRVVMGHGGGGALSAELVQHVFAPAFGERCSPRWVTPPLSRWAVSGWRSPPTPSWCGRCSSPAAASAISPSTAPSTTSP
;
A
#
# COMPACT_ATOMS: atom_id res chain seq x y z
N MET A 1 -3.16 2.49 -22.28
CA MET A 1 -2.24 3.28 -21.44
C MET A 1 -0.95 3.41 -22.23
N LYS A 2 -0.49 4.62 -22.53
CA LYS A 2 0.42 4.88 -23.67
C LYS A 2 1.91 5.03 -23.29
N TYR A 3 2.26 4.75 -22.04
CA TYR A 3 3.52 5.19 -21.42
C TYR A 3 4.35 4.07 -20.76
N ILE A 4 3.86 2.81 -20.73
CA ILE A 4 4.58 1.71 -20.06
C ILE A 4 5.93 1.44 -20.74
N ASP A 5 5.99 1.51 -22.07
CA ASP A 5 7.20 1.25 -22.85
C ASP A 5 8.26 2.36 -22.64
N GLU A 6 7.84 3.61 -22.41
CA GLU A 6 8.75 4.74 -22.14
C GLU A 6 9.36 4.66 -20.73
N PHE A 7 8.63 4.15 -19.74
CA PHE A 7 9.14 3.97 -18.36
C PHE A 7 9.98 2.69 -18.17
N GLN A 8 10.22 1.93 -19.24
CA GLN A 8 11.08 0.75 -19.25
C GLN A 8 12.22 0.85 -20.29
N ASP A 9 12.53 2.06 -20.78
CA ASP A 9 13.64 2.33 -21.71
C ASP A 9 15.00 1.92 -21.10
N PRO A 10 15.68 0.88 -21.63
CA PRO A 10 16.98 0.43 -21.13
C PRO A 10 18.11 1.42 -21.38
N GLU A 11 18.04 2.27 -22.41
CA GLU A 11 19.07 3.28 -22.69
C GLU A 11 18.96 4.46 -21.73
N LEU A 12 17.74 4.86 -21.33
CA LEU A 12 17.54 5.83 -20.26
C LEU A 12 17.93 5.24 -18.89
N ALA A 13 17.57 3.99 -18.60
CA ALA A 13 17.97 3.30 -17.37
C ALA A 13 19.49 3.26 -17.21
N ARG A 14 20.21 2.87 -18.28
CA ARG A 14 21.67 2.84 -18.30
C ARG A 14 22.28 4.22 -18.07
N ARG A 15 21.76 5.28 -18.72
CA ARG A 15 22.24 6.65 -18.50
C ARG A 15 22.04 7.14 -17.06
N LEU A 16 20.91 6.81 -16.43
CA LEU A 16 20.68 7.15 -15.01
C LEU A 16 21.66 6.39 -14.09
N LEU A 17 21.94 5.12 -14.38
CA LEU A 17 22.95 4.34 -13.66
C LEU A 17 24.36 4.92 -13.87
N ASP A 18 24.76 5.23 -15.10
CA ASP A 18 26.05 5.85 -15.42
C ASP A 18 26.23 7.20 -14.67
N ASP A 19 25.16 8.02 -14.58
CA ASP A 19 25.12 9.26 -13.77
C ASP A 19 25.31 8.97 -12.26
N ILE A 20 24.60 7.97 -11.71
CA ILE A 20 24.73 7.59 -10.29
C ILE A 20 26.15 7.09 -9.99
N HIS A 21 26.67 6.15 -10.79
CA HIS A 21 28.01 5.58 -10.64
C HIS A 21 29.12 6.64 -10.73
N SER A 22 28.95 7.68 -11.55
CA SER A 22 29.91 8.79 -11.64
C SER A 22 29.75 9.87 -10.55
N THR A 23 28.61 9.90 -9.86
CA THR A 23 28.32 10.89 -8.81
C THR A 23 28.73 10.42 -7.42
N VAL A 24 28.57 9.13 -7.09
CA VAL A 24 28.81 8.60 -5.75
C VAL A 24 30.30 8.62 -5.37
N THR A 25 30.65 9.33 -4.31
CA THR A 25 32.03 9.44 -3.79
C THR A 25 32.25 8.68 -2.47
N ARG A 26 31.18 8.34 -1.76
CA ARG A 26 31.19 7.76 -0.41
C ARG A 26 29.94 6.93 -0.13
N PRO A 27 29.93 6.09 0.93
CA PRO A 27 28.75 5.29 1.30
C PRO A 27 27.52 6.13 1.67
N TRP A 28 26.36 5.70 1.18
CA TRP A 28 25.06 6.30 1.39
C TRP A 28 23.98 5.25 1.66
N ALA A 29 23.25 5.40 2.76
CA ALA A 29 22.11 4.58 3.13
C ALA A 29 20.78 5.35 2.91
N LEU A 30 20.04 4.96 1.88
CA LEU A 30 18.76 5.56 1.48
C LEU A 30 17.63 4.64 1.92
N MET A 31 16.59 5.16 2.58
CA MET A 31 15.42 4.36 2.94
C MET A 31 14.22 4.69 2.05
N GLU A 32 13.58 3.67 1.48
CA GLU A 32 12.22 3.82 0.93
C GLU A 32 11.18 3.41 1.98
N VAL A 33 10.03 4.09 1.98
CA VAL A 33 8.92 3.81 2.89
C VAL A 33 7.66 3.47 2.08
N CYS A 34 7.81 2.60 1.08
CA CYS A 34 6.68 2.12 0.29
C CYS A 34 6.88 0.72 -0.30
N GLY A 35 6.05 -0.25 0.10
CA GLY A 35 6.06 -1.63 -0.41
C GLY A 35 5.93 -1.75 -1.93
N GLY A 36 5.37 -0.74 -2.61
CA GLY A 36 5.36 -0.65 -4.07
C GLY A 36 6.74 -0.33 -4.66
N GLN A 37 7.50 0.56 -4.02
CA GLN A 37 8.90 0.85 -4.36
C GLN A 37 9.79 -0.36 -4.03
N THR A 38 9.64 -0.97 -2.83
CA THR A 38 10.28 -2.25 -2.46
C THR A 38 10.08 -3.30 -3.56
N HIS A 39 8.84 -3.49 -4.01
CA HIS A 39 8.51 -4.49 -5.02
C HIS A 39 9.24 -4.23 -6.33
N THR A 40 9.23 -2.99 -6.85
CA THR A 40 9.93 -2.66 -8.09
C THR A 40 11.45 -2.81 -7.95
N ILE A 41 12.04 -2.37 -6.83
CA ILE A 41 13.49 -2.52 -6.55
C ILE A 41 13.89 -4.00 -6.66
N ILE A 42 13.27 -4.85 -5.85
CA ILE A 42 13.62 -6.28 -5.77
C ILE A 42 13.29 -7.01 -7.07
N ARG A 43 12.14 -6.72 -7.71
CA ARG A 43 11.71 -7.38 -8.95
C ARG A 43 12.62 -7.08 -10.13
N HIS A 44 13.20 -5.89 -10.19
CA HIS A 44 14.07 -5.46 -11.27
C HIS A 44 15.57 -5.49 -10.88
N GLY A 45 15.89 -5.92 -9.65
CA GLY A 45 17.27 -5.98 -9.14
C GLY A 45 17.96 -4.62 -9.08
N ILE A 46 17.21 -3.53 -8.86
CA ILE A 46 17.77 -2.17 -8.89
C ILE A 46 18.87 -2.00 -7.82
N ASP A 47 18.68 -2.62 -6.66
CA ASP A 47 19.65 -2.73 -5.57
C ASP A 47 20.97 -3.39 -6.01
N GLN A 48 20.95 -4.30 -6.98
CA GLN A 48 22.12 -4.99 -7.52
C GLN A 48 22.79 -4.24 -8.69
N LEU A 49 22.14 -3.21 -9.24
CA LEU A 49 22.66 -2.39 -10.34
C LEU A 49 23.32 -1.09 -9.86
N LEU A 50 23.00 -0.65 -8.64
CA LEU A 50 23.60 0.51 -8.00
C LEU A 50 25.06 0.26 -7.59
N PRO A 51 25.87 1.30 -7.37
CA PRO A 51 27.20 1.16 -6.79
C PRO A 51 27.14 0.52 -5.41
N GLU A 52 28.13 -0.29 -5.03
CA GLU A 52 28.21 -0.95 -3.71
C GLU A 52 28.14 0.03 -2.52
N GLN A 53 28.46 1.30 -2.76
CA GLN A 53 28.39 2.38 -1.80
C GLN A 53 26.95 2.85 -1.53
N VAL A 54 25.97 2.59 -2.41
CA VAL A 54 24.58 3.02 -2.27
C VAL A 54 23.72 1.85 -1.78
N GLU A 55 23.38 1.87 -0.50
CA GLU A 55 22.48 0.89 0.09
C GLU A 55 21.03 1.38 0.07
N LEU A 56 20.12 0.54 -0.42
CA LEU A 56 18.68 0.73 -0.29
C LEU A 56 18.16 -0.04 0.93
N ILE A 57 17.57 0.68 1.87
CA ILE A 57 16.91 0.16 3.06
C ILE A 57 15.40 0.10 2.81
N HIS A 58 14.80 -1.06 3.10
CA HIS A 58 13.36 -1.27 3.00
C HIS A 58 12.68 -0.94 4.32
N GLY A 59 12.14 0.28 4.42
CA GLY A 59 11.53 0.82 5.63
C GLY A 59 10.16 0.22 5.96
N PRO A 60 9.39 0.84 6.89
CA PRO A 60 8.06 0.37 7.29
C PRO A 60 6.97 0.71 6.24
N GLY A 61 7.27 0.54 4.95
CA GLY A 61 6.42 0.90 3.82
C GLY A 61 5.28 -0.08 3.51
N CYS A 62 5.01 -1.07 4.36
CA CYS A 62 4.00 -2.10 4.15
C CYS A 62 2.92 -2.01 5.26
N PRO A 63 1.68 -1.56 4.96
CA PRO A 63 0.68 -1.33 6.01
C PRO A 63 0.22 -2.63 6.69
N VAL A 64 0.12 -3.70 5.91
CA VAL A 64 -0.15 -5.07 6.37
C VAL A 64 0.90 -5.51 7.38
N CYS A 65 2.18 -5.22 7.11
CA CYS A 65 3.32 -5.65 7.90
C CYS A 65 3.43 -4.90 9.23
N VAL A 66 3.04 -3.61 9.25
CA VAL A 66 3.07 -2.74 10.45
C VAL A 66 1.76 -2.75 11.24
N THR A 67 0.72 -3.44 10.76
CA THR A 67 -0.56 -3.56 11.47
C THR A 67 -0.33 -4.22 12.85
N PRO A 68 -0.70 -3.58 13.97
CA PRO A 68 -0.45 -4.09 15.31
C PRO A 68 -1.10 -5.46 15.55
N LEU A 69 -0.39 -6.30 16.31
CA LEU A 69 -0.89 -7.61 16.70
C LEU A 69 -2.21 -7.52 17.49
N GLU A 70 -2.33 -6.51 18.35
CA GLU A 70 -3.56 -6.16 19.07
C GLU A 70 -4.77 -5.95 18.13
N VAL A 71 -4.58 -5.21 17.03
CA VAL A 71 -5.68 -4.91 16.09
C VAL A 71 -6.02 -6.12 15.23
N ILE A 72 -5.05 -6.99 14.95
CA ILE A 72 -5.31 -8.30 14.34
C ILE A 72 -6.13 -9.18 15.29
N ASP A 73 -5.83 -9.20 16.59
CA ASP A 73 -6.59 -9.97 17.56
C ASP A 73 -8.02 -9.44 17.75
N LYS A 74 -8.20 -8.11 17.75
CA LYS A 74 -9.52 -7.46 17.66
C LYS A 74 -10.27 -7.90 16.40
N ALA A 75 -9.61 -7.95 15.24
CA ALA A 75 -10.20 -8.45 13.99
C ALA A 75 -10.63 -9.92 14.08
N LEU A 76 -9.80 -10.79 14.67
CA LEU A 76 -10.07 -12.22 14.82
C LEU A 76 -11.24 -12.50 15.78
N GLU A 77 -11.33 -11.74 16.87
CA GLU A 77 -12.44 -11.83 17.83
C GLU A 77 -13.76 -11.39 17.17
N ILE A 78 -13.77 -10.24 16.49
CA ILE A 78 -14.96 -9.77 15.76
C ILE A 78 -15.36 -10.76 14.65
N ALA A 79 -14.40 -11.26 13.87
CA ALA A 79 -14.65 -12.21 12.77
C ALA A 79 -15.14 -13.60 13.24
N SER A 80 -14.94 -13.94 14.51
CA SER A 80 -15.41 -15.21 15.09
C SER A 80 -16.88 -15.19 15.50
N ARG A 81 -17.53 -14.03 15.51
CA ARG A 81 -18.93 -13.90 15.96
C ARG A 81 -19.92 -14.34 14.88
N PRO A 82 -20.93 -15.17 15.19
CA PRO A 82 -21.81 -15.77 14.20
C PRO A 82 -22.71 -14.75 13.47
N GLU A 83 -23.01 -13.61 14.09
CA GLU A 83 -23.78 -12.52 13.49
C GLU A 83 -22.97 -11.65 12.51
N VAL A 84 -21.63 -11.77 12.52
CA VAL A 84 -20.72 -10.90 11.74
C VAL A 84 -20.44 -11.47 10.36
N ILE A 85 -20.33 -10.58 9.37
CA ILE A 85 -19.68 -10.81 8.07
C ILE A 85 -18.42 -9.93 8.07
N PHE A 86 -17.25 -10.54 8.16
CA PHE A 86 -15.98 -9.82 8.28
C PHE A 86 -15.32 -9.65 6.92
N CYS A 87 -15.25 -8.41 6.44
CA CYS A 87 -14.68 -8.07 5.14
C CYS A 87 -13.24 -7.57 5.31
N SER A 88 -12.30 -8.13 4.55
CA SER A 88 -10.90 -7.69 4.57
C SER A 88 -10.25 -7.83 3.19
N PHE A 89 -9.09 -7.21 3.03
CA PHE A 89 -8.25 -7.41 1.86
C PHE A 89 -7.59 -8.80 1.88
N GLY A 90 -7.26 -9.32 0.70
CA GLY A 90 -6.76 -10.71 0.55
C GLY A 90 -5.39 -10.98 1.17
N ASP A 91 -4.57 -9.95 1.33
CA ASP A 91 -3.26 -9.98 1.98
C ASP A 91 -3.36 -10.17 3.50
N MET A 92 -4.36 -9.56 4.14
CA MET A 92 -4.60 -9.68 5.59
C MET A 92 -5.04 -11.06 6.05
N LEU A 93 -5.57 -11.92 5.17
CA LEU A 93 -6.15 -13.21 5.57
C LEU A 93 -5.15 -14.17 6.26
N ARG A 94 -3.86 -14.05 5.95
CA ARG A 94 -2.78 -14.91 6.47
C ARG A 94 -1.85 -14.20 7.45
N VAL A 95 -2.21 -13.00 7.91
CA VAL A 95 -1.39 -12.28 8.89
C VAL A 95 -1.67 -12.88 10.27
N PRO A 96 -0.66 -13.42 10.96
CA PRO A 96 -0.88 -14.11 12.22
C PRO A 96 -1.18 -13.10 13.34
N GLY A 97 -2.27 -13.39 14.06
CA GLY A 97 -2.57 -12.88 15.40
C GLY A 97 -2.00 -13.77 16.48
N THR A 98 -2.56 -13.68 17.70
CA THR A 98 -2.24 -14.54 18.83
C THR A 98 -2.85 -15.92 18.64
N GLY A 99 -2.08 -16.81 18.00
CA GLY A 99 -2.39 -18.23 17.87
C GLY A 99 -3.27 -18.61 16.69
N ARG A 100 -3.89 -17.66 15.97
CA ARG A 100 -4.64 -17.91 14.73
C ARG A 100 -4.61 -16.75 13.73
N ASP A 101 -5.12 -16.99 12.52
CA ASP A 101 -5.31 -16.00 11.45
C ASP A 101 -6.76 -15.97 10.91
N LEU A 102 -7.09 -14.98 10.08
CA LEU A 102 -8.45 -14.81 9.51
C LEU A 102 -8.82 -15.97 8.54
N PHE A 103 -7.83 -16.64 7.96
CA PHE A 103 -8.03 -17.82 7.12
C PHE A 103 -8.45 -19.05 7.97
N GLN A 104 -7.90 -19.19 9.18
CA GLN A 104 -8.30 -20.20 10.15
C GLN A 104 -9.71 -19.92 10.70
N VAL A 105 -10.02 -18.68 11.10
CA VAL A 105 -11.39 -18.28 11.52
C VAL A 105 -12.42 -18.63 10.43
N ARG A 106 -12.08 -18.41 9.15
CA ARG A 106 -12.92 -18.83 8.02
C ARG A 106 -13.09 -20.34 7.91
N SER A 107 -12.03 -21.12 8.20
CA SER A 107 -12.09 -22.58 8.18
C SER A 107 -12.85 -23.17 9.37
N GLU A 108 -12.91 -22.43 10.49
CA GLU A 108 -13.68 -22.75 11.70
C GLU A 108 -15.18 -22.42 11.55
N GLY A 109 -15.58 -21.72 10.48
CA GLY A 109 -16.97 -21.42 10.13
C GLY A 109 -17.35 -19.94 10.14
N GLY A 110 -16.42 -19.02 10.45
CA GLY A 110 -16.66 -17.58 10.40
C GLY A 110 -16.85 -17.07 8.97
N ASP A 111 -17.78 -16.10 8.78
CA ASP A 111 -18.08 -15.52 7.45
C ASP A 111 -17.06 -14.42 7.09
N VAL A 112 -15.83 -14.85 6.77
CA VAL A 112 -14.74 -13.96 6.32
C VAL A 112 -14.74 -13.84 4.79
N ARG A 113 -14.94 -12.62 4.29
CA ARG A 113 -15.05 -12.29 2.86
C ARG A 113 -13.88 -11.43 2.40
N VAL A 114 -13.27 -11.82 1.28
CA VAL A 114 -12.26 -11.01 0.61
C VAL A 114 -12.95 -9.96 -0.25
N VAL A 115 -12.61 -8.70 -0.06
CA VAL A 115 -13.06 -7.57 -0.89
C VAL A 115 -11.87 -6.87 -1.55
N TYR A 116 -12.12 -6.14 -2.64
CA TYR A 116 -11.11 -5.32 -3.33
C TYR A 116 -11.35 -3.82 -3.11
N SER A 117 -12.40 -3.45 -2.36
CA SER A 117 -12.78 -2.09 -2.03
C SER A 117 -13.56 -2.06 -0.70
N PRO A 118 -13.42 -1.00 0.11
CA PRO A 118 -14.31 -0.77 1.25
C PRO A 118 -15.79 -0.61 0.82
N LEU A 119 -16.06 -0.06 -0.38
CA LEU A 119 -17.42 0.06 -0.91
C LEU A 119 -18.04 -1.31 -1.25
N ASP A 120 -17.25 -2.36 -1.50
CA ASP A 120 -17.79 -3.74 -1.60
C ASP A 120 -18.34 -4.22 -0.24
N ALA A 121 -17.65 -3.94 0.86
CA ALA A 121 -18.15 -4.25 2.19
C ALA A 121 -19.44 -3.47 2.51
N LEU A 122 -19.56 -2.21 2.07
CA LEU A 122 -20.80 -1.45 2.20
C LEU A 122 -21.93 -2.00 1.29
N ARG A 123 -21.62 -2.50 0.10
CA ARG A 123 -22.59 -3.23 -0.76
C ARG A 123 -23.08 -4.49 -0.06
N ILE A 124 -22.19 -5.24 0.60
CA ILE A 124 -22.53 -6.43 1.40
C ILE A 124 -23.44 -6.06 2.59
N ALA A 125 -23.15 -4.98 3.32
CA ALA A 125 -24.00 -4.49 4.42
C ALA A 125 -25.44 -4.24 3.97
N ARG A 126 -25.62 -3.56 2.83
CA ARG A 126 -26.95 -3.29 2.24
C ARG A 126 -27.71 -4.54 1.79
N GLN A 127 -27.00 -5.62 1.48
CA GLN A 127 -27.56 -6.89 1.02
C GLN A 127 -27.88 -7.86 2.17
N ASN A 128 -27.37 -7.60 3.37
CA ASN A 128 -27.48 -8.47 4.54
C ASN A 128 -27.91 -7.63 5.76
N PRO A 129 -29.13 -7.03 5.76
CA PRO A 129 -29.55 -6.09 6.80
C PRO A 129 -29.63 -6.71 8.20
N ASP A 130 -29.86 -8.02 8.28
CA ASP A 130 -29.96 -8.80 9.53
C ASP A 130 -28.59 -9.31 10.04
N ARG A 131 -27.49 -8.81 9.47
CA ARG A 131 -26.11 -9.19 9.82
C ARG A 131 -25.26 -7.95 10.01
N GLU A 132 -24.36 -8.01 10.99
CA GLU A 132 -23.32 -6.99 11.17
C GLU A 132 -22.22 -7.16 10.13
N VAL A 133 -21.82 -6.10 9.44
CA VAL A 133 -20.79 -6.14 8.40
C VAL A 133 -19.66 -5.20 8.75
N VAL A 134 -18.51 -5.81 9.06
CA VAL A 134 -17.31 -5.11 9.53
C VAL A 134 -16.29 -5.09 8.39
N PHE A 135 -15.75 -3.92 8.06
CA PHE A 135 -14.60 -3.82 7.18
C PHE A 135 -13.32 -3.57 7.97
N PHE A 136 -12.26 -4.33 7.67
CA PHE A 136 -10.94 -4.10 8.26
C PHE A 136 -10.18 -3.01 7.49
N GLY A 137 -10.31 -1.77 7.95
CA GLY A 137 -9.68 -0.58 7.39
C GLY A 137 -8.21 -0.46 7.76
N ILE A 138 -7.36 -1.27 7.13
CA ILE A 138 -5.90 -1.10 7.18
C ILE A 138 -5.42 -0.11 6.11
N GLY A 139 -4.24 0.49 6.34
CA GLY A 139 -3.46 1.12 5.28
C GLY A 139 -2.94 2.53 5.56
N PHE A 140 -2.12 3.03 4.63
CA PHE A 140 -1.57 4.39 4.66
C PHE A 140 -2.55 5.44 4.10
N GLU A 141 -2.10 6.68 3.97
CA GLU A 141 -2.83 7.83 3.46
C GLU A 141 -3.37 7.63 2.03
N THR A 142 -2.85 6.65 1.28
CA THR A 142 -3.38 6.20 -0.01
C THR A 142 -4.73 5.48 0.08
N THR A 143 -4.99 4.83 1.20
CA THR A 143 -6.15 3.95 1.44
C THR A 143 -7.17 4.53 2.42
N ALA A 144 -6.74 5.48 3.26
CA ALA A 144 -7.62 6.12 4.22
C ALA A 144 -8.77 6.92 3.53
N PRO A 145 -8.58 7.64 2.41
CA PRO A 145 -9.69 8.37 1.76
C PRO A 145 -10.86 7.50 1.25
N PRO A 146 -10.66 6.36 0.54
CA PRO A 146 -11.78 5.48 0.17
C PRO A 146 -12.43 4.80 1.38
N ASN A 147 -11.67 4.51 2.45
CA ASN A 147 -12.23 3.96 3.68
C ASN A 147 -13.09 5.01 4.42
N ALA A 148 -12.61 6.26 4.52
CA ALA A 148 -13.34 7.41 5.04
C ALA A 148 -14.64 7.66 4.25
N MET A 149 -14.54 7.72 2.92
CA MET A 149 -15.70 7.87 2.02
C MET A 149 -16.74 6.77 2.23
N THR A 150 -16.32 5.54 2.52
CA THR A 150 -17.22 4.42 2.76
C THR A 150 -18.01 4.60 4.06
N VAL A 151 -17.36 4.99 5.16
CA VAL A 151 -18.04 5.31 6.44
C VAL A 151 -18.95 6.53 6.29
N HIS A 152 -18.47 7.58 5.62
CA HIS A 152 -19.28 8.76 5.28
C HIS A 152 -20.54 8.37 4.50
N GLN A 153 -20.41 7.52 3.49
CA GLN A 153 -21.53 7.04 2.67
C GLN A 153 -22.47 6.11 3.45
N ALA A 154 -21.95 5.23 4.32
CA ALA A 154 -22.75 4.36 5.17
C ALA A 154 -23.71 5.18 6.04
N ARG A 155 -23.18 6.21 6.71
CA ARG A 155 -23.99 7.14 7.49
C ARG A 155 -24.98 7.93 6.65
N ARG A 156 -24.53 8.53 5.54
CA ARG A 156 -25.37 9.36 4.66
C ARG A 156 -26.56 8.59 4.09
N LEU A 157 -26.40 7.28 3.88
CA LEU A 157 -27.45 6.38 3.41
C LEU A 157 -28.26 5.72 4.55
N GLY A 158 -27.93 5.98 5.82
CA GLY A 158 -28.60 5.38 6.97
C GLY A 158 -28.43 3.86 7.05
N ILE A 159 -27.22 3.34 6.81
CA ILE A 159 -26.90 1.90 6.84
C ILE A 159 -26.25 1.58 8.20
N PRO A 160 -27.01 1.14 9.22
CA PRO A 160 -26.51 1.02 10.59
C PRO A 160 -25.56 -0.18 10.76
N ASN A 161 -25.83 -1.28 10.06
CA ASN A 161 -25.11 -2.55 10.19
C ASN A 161 -23.72 -2.57 9.52
N PHE A 162 -23.20 -1.41 9.07
CA PHE A 162 -21.82 -1.28 8.59
C PHE A 162 -20.93 -0.64 9.66
N SER A 163 -19.76 -1.21 9.91
CA SER A 163 -18.72 -0.61 10.75
C SER A 163 -17.30 -0.81 10.19
N LEU A 164 -16.38 0.01 10.65
CA LEU A 164 -14.97 0.03 10.25
C LEU A 164 -14.10 -0.27 11.48
N LEU A 165 -13.26 -1.31 11.37
CA LEU A 165 -12.14 -1.54 12.30
C LEU A 165 -10.92 -0.81 11.75
N VAL A 166 -10.44 0.23 12.44
CA VAL A 166 -9.43 1.14 11.88
C VAL A 166 -8.00 0.78 12.34
N SER A 167 -7.14 0.47 11.38
CA SER A 167 -5.69 0.38 11.56
C SER A 167 -4.97 1.23 10.51
N HIS A 168 -5.40 2.49 10.38
CA HIS A 168 -4.73 3.46 9.54
C HIS A 168 -3.53 4.10 10.22
N VAL A 169 -2.49 4.32 9.42
CA VAL A 169 -1.14 4.74 9.80
C VAL A 169 -0.62 5.84 8.86
N ARG A 170 0.30 6.68 9.33
CA ARG A 170 0.86 7.85 8.64
C ARG A 170 2.38 7.73 8.44
N VAL A 171 2.87 8.06 7.24
CA VAL A 171 4.28 7.92 6.87
C VAL A 171 5.19 9.00 7.50
N PRO A 172 4.85 10.31 7.53
CA PRO A 172 5.75 11.32 8.09
C PRO A 172 6.12 11.10 9.57
N PRO A 173 5.19 10.74 10.49
CA PRO A 173 5.55 10.37 11.86
C PRO A 173 6.43 9.12 11.97
N ALA A 174 6.30 8.16 11.05
CA ALA A 174 7.18 6.98 11.02
C ALA A 174 8.60 7.33 10.58
N ILE A 175 8.76 8.27 9.65
CA ILE A 175 10.08 8.84 9.29
C ILE A 175 10.71 9.53 10.50
N GLU A 176 9.95 10.33 11.24
CA GLU A 176 10.42 10.97 12.47
C GLU A 176 10.85 9.96 13.54
N ALA A 177 10.07 8.88 13.74
CA ALA A 177 10.43 7.82 14.69
C ALA A 177 11.76 7.13 14.32
N ILE A 178 11.96 6.83 13.03
CA ILE A 178 13.22 6.23 12.54
C ILE A 178 14.38 7.20 12.73
N MET A 179 14.22 8.48 12.37
CA MET A 179 15.29 9.47 12.53
C MET A 179 15.60 9.80 13.99
N SER A 180 14.65 9.61 14.90
CA SER A 180 14.83 9.78 16.34
C SER A 180 15.40 8.54 17.04
N ALA A 181 15.52 7.41 16.35
CA ALA A 181 16.09 6.19 16.92
C ALA A 181 17.60 6.35 17.19
N PRO A 182 18.12 5.90 18.36
CA PRO A 182 19.51 6.15 18.77
C PRO A 182 20.56 5.45 17.90
N ASN A 183 20.13 4.46 17.11
CA ASN A 183 20.93 3.69 16.17
C ASN A 183 20.45 3.88 14.72
N CYS A 184 19.79 5.00 14.40
CA CYS A 184 19.45 5.36 13.04
C CYS A 184 20.72 5.50 12.18
N ARG A 185 20.69 4.86 11.00
CA ARG A 185 21.74 4.94 9.97
C ARG A 185 21.24 5.49 8.64
N VAL A 186 19.97 5.90 8.57
CA VAL A 186 19.34 6.42 7.35
C VAL A 186 19.87 7.83 7.09
N GLN A 187 20.33 8.08 5.86
CA GLN A 187 20.90 9.36 5.45
C GLN A 187 19.96 10.15 4.53
N ALA A 188 18.98 9.49 3.90
CA ALA A 188 17.96 10.10 3.06
C ALA A 188 16.74 9.21 2.88
N PHE A 189 15.62 9.78 2.42
CA PHE A 189 14.38 9.04 2.14
C PHE A 189 13.92 9.15 0.69
N LEU A 190 13.49 8.02 0.12
CA LEU A 190 12.63 7.98 -1.05
C LEU A 190 11.18 7.98 -0.57
N ALA A 191 10.50 9.13 -0.66
CA ALA A 191 9.13 9.28 -0.19
C ALA A 191 8.13 8.60 -1.14
N ALA A 192 7.07 8.04 -0.54
CA ALA A 192 6.08 7.21 -1.22
C ALA A 192 5.19 8.04 -2.16
N GLY A 193 5.44 7.99 -3.47
CA GLY A 193 4.76 8.86 -4.46
C GLY A 193 3.24 8.89 -4.37
N HIS A 194 2.57 7.75 -4.11
CA HIS A 194 1.12 7.72 -3.96
C HIS A 194 0.63 8.35 -2.64
N VAL A 195 1.38 8.25 -1.54
CA VAL A 195 1.06 8.97 -0.28
C VAL A 195 1.12 10.47 -0.55
N CYS A 196 2.18 10.92 -1.21
CA CYS A 196 2.34 12.32 -1.60
C CYS A 196 1.28 12.77 -2.64
N SER A 197 0.73 11.87 -3.47
CA SER A 197 -0.42 12.20 -4.33
C SER A 197 -1.68 12.55 -3.53
N VAL A 198 -1.80 12.09 -2.28
CA VAL A 198 -2.91 12.41 -1.37
C VAL A 198 -2.54 13.57 -0.45
N MET A 199 -1.46 13.47 0.30
CA MET A 199 -1.07 14.44 1.35
C MET A 199 -0.24 15.61 0.83
N GLY A 200 0.26 15.54 -0.40
CA GLY A 200 1.19 16.51 -0.94
C GLY A 200 2.59 16.29 -0.40
N VAL A 201 3.34 17.37 -0.24
CA VAL A 201 4.70 17.34 0.31
C VAL A 201 4.87 18.15 1.61
N GLY A 202 3.79 18.76 2.11
CA GLY A 202 3.84 19.81 3.14
C GLY A 202 4.44 19.42 4.49
N GLU A 203 4.39 18.14 4.87
CA GLU A 203 4.94 17.63 6.13
C GLU A 203 6.46 17.34 6.07
N TYR A 204 7.04 17.19 4.87
CA TYR A 204 8.44 16.79 4.73
C TYR A 204 9.50 17.90 4.93
N PRO A 205 9.27 19.20 4.61
CA PRO A 205 10.29 20.23 4.76
C PRO A 205 10.82 20.39 6.18
N GLU A 206 9.95 20.30 7.19
CA GLU A 206 10.36 20.37 8.60
C GLU A 206 11.19 19.15 9.00
N LEU A 207 10.80 17.94 8.54
CA LEU A 207 11.59 16.71 8.75
C LEU A 207 12.98 16.82 8.11
N ALA A 208 13.05 17.30 6.87
CA ALA A 208 14.28 17.43 6.09
C ALA A 208 15.25 18.44 6.71
N GLU A 209 14.76 19.61 7.15
CA GLU A 209 15.54 20.63 7.86
C GLU A 209 16.00 20.15 9.24
N ARG A 210 15.08 19.65 10.08
CA ARG A 210 15.35 19.27 11.47
C ARG A 210 16.36 18.11 11.57
N PHE A 211 16.25 17.12 10.69
CA PHE A 211 17.15 15.95 10.68
C PHE A 211 18.30 16.06 9.68
N ARG A 212 18.32 17.10 8.82
CA ARG A 212 19.31 17.31 7.75
C ARG A 212 19.45 16.13 6.79
N VAL A 213 18.32 15.57 6.38
CA VAL A 213 18.23 14.46 5.42
C VAL A 213 17.39 14.87 4.20
N PRO A 214 17.86 14.68 2.96
CA PRO A 214 17.03 14.94 1.79
C PRO A 214 15.90 13.91 1.69
N ILE A 215 14.74 14.37 1.22
CA ILE A 215 13.53 13.55 1.05
C ILE A 215 13.03 13.72 -0.38
N VAL A 216 13.15 12.69 -1.21
CA VAL A 216 12.83 12.76 -2.64
C VAL A 216 11.57 11.95 -2.94
N VAL A 217 10.49 12.63 -3.31
CA VAL A 217 9.22 12.00 -3.69
C VAL A 217 9.41 11.22 -4.98
N THR A 218 9.26 9.90 -4.87
CA THR A 218 9.67 8.93 -5.88
C THR A 218 8.47 8.14 -6.38
N GLY A 219 8.46 7.81 -7.67
CA GLY A 219 7.40 7.02 -8.29
C GLY A 219 7.53 5.51 -8.03
N PHE A 220 7.10 4.71 -8.99
CA PHE A 220 6.97 3.24 -8.84
C PHE A 220 7.51 2.44 -10.03
N GLU A 221 7.75 3.07 -11.17
CA GLU A 221 8.40 2.42 -12.32
C GLU A 221 9.93 2.39 -12.12
N PRO A 222 10.68 1.48 -12.76
CA PRO A 222 12.12 1.38 -12.57
C PRO A 222 12.88 2.69 -12.80
N LEU A 223 12.50 3.45 -13.84
CA LEU A 223 13.09 4.76 -14.12
C LEU A 223 12.73 5.84 -13.08
N ASP A 224 11.57 5.75 -12.43
CA ASP A 224 11.22 6.67 -11.33
C ASP A 224 12.15 6.47 -10.14
N ILE A 225 12.45 5.21 -9.82
CA ILE A 225 13.29 4.84 -8.68
C ILE A 225 14.74 5.21 -8.95
N LEU A 226 15.24 4.95 -10.17
CA LEU A 226 16.59 5.40 -10.56
C LEU A 226 16.74 6.92 -10.52
N GLU A 227 15.76 7.69 -11.02
CA GLU A 227 15.79 9.16 -10.91
C GLU A 227 15.68 9.63 -9.45
N GLY A 228 14.82 9.00 -8.63
CA GLY A 228 14.71 9.27 -7.20
C GLY A 228 16.04 9.08 -6.46
N VAL A 229 16.70 7.94 -6.67
CA VAL A 229 18.04 7.64 -6.13
C VAL A 229 19.07 8.65 -6.64
N ARG A 230 19.11 8.91 -7.96
CA ARG A 230 20.04 9.86 -8.57
C ARG A 230 19.95 11.26 -7.95
N ARG A 231 18.74 11.81 -7.80
CA ARG A 231 18.54 13.12 -7.18
C ARG A 231 18.87 13.13 -5.69
N THR A 232 18.58 12.04 -4.99
CA THR A 232 18.94 11.86 -3.58
C THR A 232 20.46 11.89 -3.40
N VAL A 233 21.20 11.10 -4.19
CA VAL A 233 22.66 11.06 -4.20
C VAL A 233 23.26 12.43 -4.56
N LEU A 234 22.71 13.13 -5.57
CA LEU A 234 23.16 14.48 -5.94
C LEU A 234 23.05 15.47 -4.78
N GLN A 235 21.97 15.43 -3.99
CA GLN A 235 21.83 16.26 -2.80
C GLN A 235 22.84 15.87 -1.71
N LEU A 236 22.95 14.57 -1.41
CA LEU A 236 23.87 14.03 -0.39
C LEU A 236 25.34 14.38 -0.66
N GLU A 237 25.79 14.31 -1.91
CA GLU A 237 27.15 14.70 -2.28
C GLU A 237 27.41 16.21 -2.15
N ARG A 238 26.37 17.03 -2.33
CA ARG A 238 26.43 18.49 -2.14
C ARG A 238 26.25 18.95 -0.69
N GLY A 239 25.81 18.06 0.20
CA GLY A 239 25.40 18.42 1.57
C GLY A 239 24.02 19.08 1.65
N GLU A 240 23.23 18.97 0.59
CA GLU A 240 21.85 19.47 0.51
C GLU A 240 20.89 18.47 1.19
N HIS A 241 19.85 19.00 1.83
CA HIS A 241 18.85 18.22 2.60
C HIS A 241 17.44 18.79 2.37
N THR A 242 17.08 18.97 1.10
CA THR A 242 15.80 19.56 0.70
C THR A 242 14.79 18.49 0.28
N VAL A 243 13.52 18.86 0.28
CA VAL A 243 12.45 18.05 -0.30
C VAL A 243 12.40 18.30 -1.80
N ASP A 244 12.54 17.23 -2.60
CA ASP A 244 12.40 17.28 -4.06
C ASP A 244 11.31 16.33 -4.56
N ASN A 245 10.76 16.61 -5.73
CA ASN A 245 9.68 15.87 -6.34
C ASN A 245 10.10 15.30 -7.71
N ALA A 246 10.65 14.09 -7.71
CA ALA A 246 10.92 13.31 -8.93
C ALA A 246 9.62 12.77 -9.56
N TYR A 247 8.49 12.78 -8.83
CA TYR A 247 7.19 12.25 -9.27
C TYR A 247 6.15 13.35 -9.61
N ALA A 248 6.62 14.52 -10.06
CA ALA A 248 5.80 15.72 -10.32
C ALA A 248 4.66 15.54 -11.35
N ARG A 249 4.67 14.45 -12.14
CA ARG A 249 3.56 14.09 -13.04
C ARG A 249 2.30 13.61 -12.33
N ALA A 250 2.40 13.23 -11.06
CA ALA A 250 1.30 12.72 -10.23
C ALA A 250 1.18 13.40 -8.86
N VAL A 251 2.27 13.99 -8.35
CA VAL A 251 2.31 14.67 -7.04
C VAL A 251 2.31 16.18 -7.23
N ARG A 252 1.25 16.83 -6.76
CA ARG A 252 1.21 18.29 -6.57
C ARG A 252 1.72 18.65 -5.17
N PRO A 253 2.32 19.83 -4.94
CA PRO A 253 2.79 20.24 -3.61
C PRO A 253 1.71 20.16 -2.53
N GLU A 254 0.48 20.57 -2.86
CA GLU A 254 -0.70 20.53 -1.99
C GLU A 254 -1.41 19.16 -1.95
N GLY A 255 -0.97 18.17 -2.73
CA GLY A 255 -1.58 16.85 -2.78
C GLY A 255 -2.99 16.85 -3.37
N ASN A 256 -3.96 16.33 -2.61
CA ASN A 256 -5.36 16.23 -2.99
C ASN A 256 -6.28 16.82 -1.89
N PRO A 257 -6.63 18.12 -1.99
CA PRO A 257 -7.48 18.78 -1.01
C PRO A 257 -8.84 18.11 -0.75
N ALA A 258 -9.45 17.48 -1.76
CA ALA A 258 -10.73 16.79 -1.61
C ALA A 258 -10.61 15.47 -0.82
N ALA A 259 -9.45 14.80 -0.88
CA ALA A 259 -9.18 13.63 -0.05
C ALA A 259 -8.78 14.04 1.37
N GLN A 260 -7.95 15.07 1.52
CA GLN A 260 -7.56 15.62 2.84
C GLN A 260 -8.80 16.05 3.64
N ALA A 261 -9.71 16.83 3.05
CA ALA A 261 -10.95 17.24 3.71
C ALA A 261 -11.88 16.05 4.09
N MET A 262 -11.83 14.95 3.34
CA MET A 262 -12.57 13.72 3.69
C MET A 262 -11.91 12.96 4.85
N LEU A 263 -10.58 13.00 4.95
CA LEU A 263 -9.84 12.46 6.11
C LEU A 263 -10.14 13.28 7.36
N GLU A 264 -10.08 14.62 7.27
CA GLU A 264 -10.35 15.54 8.38
C GLU A 264 -11.79 15.44 8.94
N ASP A 265 -12.78 15.16 8.09
CA ASP A 265 -14.16 14.98 8.53
C ASP A 265 -14.40 13.63 9.27
N VAL A 266 -13.77 12.57 8.77
CA VAL A 266 -14.07 11.18 9.19
C VAL A 266 -13.11 10.66 10.26
N PHE A 267 -11.86 11.13 10.28
CA PHE A 267 -10.82 10.66 11.18
C PHE A 267 -10.27 11.78 12.07
N GLU A 268 -9.78 11.39 13.24
CA GLU A 268 -8.92 12.21 14.09
C GLU A 268 -7.56 11.52 14.24
N VAL A 269 -6.49 12.33 14.32
CA VAL A 269 -5.12 11.85 14.54
C VAL A 269 -5.01 11.24 15.94
N THR A 270 -4.20 10.20 16.06
CA THR A 270 -3.94 9.49 17.31
C THR A 270 -2.56 8.84 17.29
N ASP A 271 -1.99 8.67 18.48
CA ASP A 271 -0.91 7.72 18.71
C ASP A 271 -1.35 6.33 18.24
N ARG A 272 -0.43 5.59 17.64
CA ARG A 272 -0.70 4.26 17.06
C ARG A 272 0.51 3.37 17.26
N ALA A 273 0.27 2.12 17.63
CA ALA A 273 1.30 1.09 17.61
C ALA A 273 1.67 0.75 16.15
N TRP A 274 2.93 0.41 15.92
CA TRP A 274 3.46 -0.11 14.67
C TRP A 274 4.17 -1.42 14.97
N ARG A 275 3.82 -2.49 14.25
CA ARG A 275 4.34 -3.83 14.52
C ARG A 275 5.87 -3.86 14.50
N GLY A 276 6.48 -4.35 15.57
CA GLY A 276 7.92 -4.39 15.78
C GLY A 276 8.62 -3.05 16.06
N ILE A 277 7.92 -1.91 16.01
CA ILE A 277 8.51 -0.58 16.29
C ILE A 277 8.01 -0.02 17.63
N GLY A 278 6.75 -0.29 17.98
CA GLY A 278 6.10 0.23 19.20
C GLY A 278 5.14 1.37 18.91
N VAL A 279 4.76 2.13 19.94
CA VAL A 279 3.84 3.27 19.79
C VAL A 279 4.59 4.47 19.24
N ILE A 280 4.15 4.99 18.08
CA ILE A 280 4.65 6.22 17.49
C ILE A 280 3.59 7.32 17.69
N PRO A 281 3.93 8.48 18.27
CA PRO A 281 3.00 9.59 18.45
C PRO A 281 2.39 10.09 17.13
N ASP A 282 1.12 10.51 17.18
CA ASP A 282 0.38 11.07 16.04
C ASP A 282 0.38 10.23 14.74
N SER A 283 0.80 8.97 14.81
CA SER A 283 1.16 8.16 13.64
C SER A 283 0.01 7.37 13.03
N GLY A 284 -1.22 7.55 13.51
CA GLY A 284 -2.39 6.89 12.94
C GLY A 284 -3.65 7.71 13.04
N TRP A 285 -4.73 7.12 12.56
CA TRP A 285 -6.07 7.70 12.55
C TRP A 285 -7.06 6.79 13.25
N ARG A 286 -7.98 7.37 14.01
CA ARG A 286 -9.19 6.70 14.55
C ARG A 286 -10.44 7.45 14.06
N LEU A 287 -11.61 6.81 14.06
CA LEU A 287 -12.84 7.50 13.65
C LEU A 287 -13.11 8.69 14.57
N SER A 288 -13.46 9.83 14.00
CA SER A 288 -13.85 11.00 14.78
C SER A 288 -15.13 10.71 15.59
N PRO A 289 -15.37 11.38 16.74
CA PRO A 289 -16.56 11.15 17.56
C PRO A 289 -17.86 11.30 16.78
N LYS A 290 -17.83 12.11 15.71
CA LYS A 290 -18.89 12.27 14.73
C LYS A 290 -19.37 10.90 14.21
N TYR A 291 -18.47 9.98 13.88
CA TYR A 291 -18.75 8.68 13.23
C TYR A 291 -18.71 7.47 14.17
N ARG A 292 -18.70 7.69 15.49
CA ARG A 292 -18.59 6.64 16.52
C ARG A 292 -19.55 5.47 16.35
N ASP A 293 -20.77 5.71 15.86
CA ASP A 293 -21.74 4.63 15.62
C ASP A 293 -21.23 3.57 14.65
N HIS A 294 -20.32 3.91 13.73
CA HIS A 294 -19.68 3.03 12.75
C HIS A 294 -18.31 2.49 13.21
N ASP A 295 -17.89 2.74 14.45
CA ASP A 295 -16.62 2.23 14.98
C ASP A 295 -16.78 0.77 15.46
N ALA A 296 -16.00 -0.13 14.87
CA ALA A 296 -16.06 -1.55 15.22
C ALA A 296 -15.41 -1.86 16.58
N GLU A 297 -14.36 -1.14 17.01
CA GLU A 297 -13.77 -1.35 18.33
C GLU A 297 -14.80 -1.03 19.42
N TYR A 298 -15.51 0.09 19.26
CA TYR A 298 -16.57 0.50 20.19
C TYR A 298 -17.80 -0.41 20.12
N ARG A 299 -18.31 -0.73 18.91
CA ARG A 299 -19.52 -1.55 18.71
C ARG A 299 -19.39 -2.95 19.28
N PHE A 300 -18.23 -3.59 19.12
CA PHE A 300 -18.01 -4.98 19.57
C PHE A 300 -17.35 -5.09 20.95
N SER A 301 -17.00 -3.96 21.58
CA SER A 301 -16.37 -3.87 22.90
C SER A 301 -15.09 -4.71 23.01
N VAL A 302 -14.21 -4.55 22.02
CA VAL A 302 -12.92 -5.26 21.91
C VAL A 302 -11.73 -4.39 22.32
N ASP A 303 -11.98 -3.17 22.82
CA ASP A 303 -10.98 -2.20 23.25
C ASP A 303 -10.05 -2.71 24.36
N GLY A 304 -10.54 -3.62 25.21
CA GLY A 304 -9.75 -4.26 26.28
C GLY A 304 -8.79 -5.37 25.83
N ILE A 305 -8.79 -5.77 24.55
CA ILE A 305 -7.81 -6.72 24.04
C ILE A 305 -6.44 -6.02 23.98
N GLN A 306 -5.47 -6.55 24.72
CA GLN A 306 -4.07 -6.12 24.67
C GLN A 306 -3.17 -7.33 24.39
N THR A 307 -2.29 -7.17 23.42
CA THR A 307 -1.39 -8.23 22.98
C THR A 307 0.05 -7.78 23.03
N ARG A 308 0.95 -8.66 23.52
CA ARG A 308 2.39 -8.45 23.43
C ARG A 308 2.95 -9.15 22.21
N GLU A 309 3.80 -8.46 21.47
CA GLU A 309 4.51 -9.08 20.36
C GLU A 309 5.55 -10.09 20.84
N PRO A 310 5.81 -11.16 20.07
CA PRO A 310 6.84 -12.13 20.39
C PRO A 310 8.23 -11.50 20.37
N ALA A 311 9.01 -11.73 21.42
CA ALA A 311 10.37 -11.18 21.54
C ALA A 311 11.34 -11.76 20.49
N GLU A 312 11.02 -12.91 19.92
CA GLU A 312 11.79 -13.61 18.88
C GLU A 312 11.57 -13.01 17.48
N CYS A 313 10.53 -12.18 17.29
CA CYS A 313 10.17 -11.64 15.99
C CYS A 313 10.96 -10.35 15.66
N ARG A 314 12.13 -10.51 15.02
CA ARG A 314 13.01 -9.40 14.62
C ARG A 314 12.51 -8.59 13.41
N SER A 315 11.23 -8.68 13.04
CA SER A 315 10.68 -7.95 11.88
C SER A 315 10.75 -6.43 12.04
N GLY A 316 10.59 -5.93 13.26
CA GLY A 316 10.73 -4.50 13.57
C GLY A 316 12.11 -3.94 13.28
N GLU A 317 13.16 -4.71 13.59
CA GLU A 317 14.55 -4.36 13.27
C GLU A 317 14.81 -4.38 11.76
N VAL A 318 14.14 -5.27 10.99
CA VAL A 318 14.21 -5.27 9.52
C VAL A 318 13.59 -4.00 8.96
N LEU A 319 12.39 -3.65 9.42
CA LEU A 319 11.65 -2.46 8.96
C LEU A 319 12.33 -1.14 9.36
N GLN A 320 13.20 -1.15 10.37
CA GLN A 320 14.05 -0.02 10.76
C GLN A 320 15.43 -0.04 10.07
N GLY A 321 15.72 -1.06 9.26
CA GLY A 321 17.00 -1.21 8.55
C GLY A 321 18.18 -1.67 9.40
N MET A 322 17.94 -2.16 10.61
CA MET A 322 18.95 -2.58 11.58
C MET A 322 19.52 -3.98 11.27
N LEU A 323 18.73 -4.86 10.63
CA LEU A 323 19.22 -6.07 9.98
C LEU A 323 18.50 -6.34 8.65
N LYS A 324 19.12 -7.15 7.80
CA LYS A 324 18.54 -7.67 6.56
C LYS A 324 17.77 -8.96 6.85
N PRO A 325 16.73 -9.32 6.06
CA PRO A 325 15.93 -10.52 6.33
C PRO A 325 16.75 -11.81 6.48
N HIS A 326 17.83 -11.97 5.72
CA HIS A 326 18.71 -13.15 5.78
C HIS A 326 19.62 -13.22 7.02
N GLU A 327 19.70 -12.13 7.80
CA GLU A 327 20.43 -12.08 9.09
C GLU A 327 19.49 -12.47 10.27
N CYS A 328 18.20 -12.68 10.01
CA CYS A 328 17.24 -13.15 11.01
C CYS A 328 17.26 -14.68 11.10
N GLU A 329 17.63 -15.23 12.27
CA GLU A 329 17.73 -16.68 12.52
C GLU A 329 16.42 -17.45 12.24
N ALA A 330 15.28 -16.78 12.41
CA ALA A 330 13.95 -17.36 12.14
C ALA A 330 13.55 -17.33 10.66
N PHE A 331 14.19 -16.50 9.83
CA PHE A 331 13.78 -16.29 8.43
C PHE A 331 14.18 -17.47 7.55
N GLY A 332 13.23 -18.00 6.79
CA GLY A 332 13.42 -19.18 5.94
C GLY A 332 13.48 -20.51 6.72
N THR A 333 13.47 -20.47 8.05
CA THR A 333 13.51 -21.65 8.93
C THR A 333 12.12 -21.91 9.54
N VAL A 334 11.78 -21.24 10.64
CA VAL A 334 10.46 -21.32 11.31
C VAL A 334 9.49 -20.24 10.82
N CYS A 335 10.00 -19.12 10.32
CA CYS A 335 9.22 -18.08 9.66
C CYS A 335 9.37 -18.23 8.13
N THR A 336 8.28 -18.60 7.46
CA THR A 336 8.23 -18.80 6.00
C THR A 336 6.98 -18.14 5.40
N PRO A 337 6.91 -17.91 4.07
CA PRO A 337 5.70 -17.36 3.45
C PRO A 337 4.43 -18.22 3.62
N ARG A 338 4.58 -19.52 3.98
CA ARG A 338 3.45 -20.44 4.22
C ARG A 338 3.05 -20.53 5.69
N THR A 339 4.01 -20.26 6.58
CA THR A 339 3.88 -20.23 8.03
C THR A 339 4.63 -18.98 8.49
N PRO A 340 4.05 -17.77 8.32
CA PRO A 340 4.60 -16.57 8.93
C PRO A 340 4.64 -16.80 10.44
N TRP A 341 5.75 -16.43 11.09
CA TRP A 341 6.16 -16.86 12.42
C TRP A 341 5.00 -17.29 13.35
N GLU A 342 4.99 -18.57 13.72
CA GLU A 342 4.13 -19.13 14.78
C GLU A 342 5.04 -19.49 15.98
N PRO A 343 4.60 -19.26 17.24
CA PRO A 343 5.36 -19.73 18.39
C PRO A 343 5.43 -21.27 18.38
N PRO A 344 6.56 -21.90 18.73
CA PRO A 344 6.71 -23.36 18.71
C PRO A 344 5.82 -24.14 19.68
N TRP A 345 5.01 -23.44 20.50
CA TRP A 345 4.03 -24.01 21.43
C TRP A 345 2.57 -23.79 21.01
N SER A 346 2.30 -23.26 19.81
CA SER A 346 0.91 -23.13 19.34
C SER A 346 0.25 -24.52 19.17
N PRO A 347 -0.89 -24.81 19.82
CA PRO A 347 -1.46 -26.17 19.85
C PRO A 347 -1.98 -26.65 18.48
N ALA A 348 -1.99 -25.79 17.46
CA ALA A 348 -2.49 -26.09 16.12
C ALA A 348 -1.68 -27.16 15.36
N ARG A 349 -0.44 -27.47 15.75
CA ARG A 349 0.38 -28.58 15.19
C ARG A 349 1.41 -29.10 16.19
N ALA A 350 1.01 -30.07 17.02
CA ALA A 350 1.99 -30.97 17.62
C ALA A 350 2.77 -31.70 16.50
N PRO A 351 4.12 -31.71 16.51
CA PRO A 351 4.88 -32.46 15.51
C PRO A 351 4.58 -33.95 15.65
N ALA A 352 4.17 -34.60 14.55
CA ALA A 352 3.97 -36.04 14.53
C ALA A 352 5.28 -36.75 14.97
N PRO A 353 5.21 -37.75 15.86
CA PRO A 353 6.41 -38.40 16.37
C PRO A 353 7.20 -39.04 15.22
N ARG A 354 8.50 -38.76 15.15
CA ARG A 354 9.41 -39.40 14.18
C ARG A 354 9.53 -40.88 14.52
N THR A 355 8.76 -41.73 13.85
CA THR A 355 8.92 -43.18 13.91
C THR A 355 10.19 -43.58 13.16
N THR A 356 11.29 -43.76 13.90
CA THR A 356 12.49 -44.43 13.40
C THR A 356 12.22 -45.91 13.24
N SER A 357 11.84 -46.34 12.03
CA SER A 357 11.76 -47.76 11.66
C SER A 357 12.87 -48.12 10.68
N THR A 358 14.02 -48.53 11.21
CA THR A 358 14.95 -49.39 10.47
C THR A 358 14.35 -50.80 10.43
N GLY A 359 13.90 -51.25 9.26
CA GLY A 359 13.20 -52.53 9.11
C GLY A 359 13.17 -52.99 7.65
N ASP A 360 14.18 -53.74 7.26
CA ASP A 360 14.34 -54.38 5.95
C ASP A 360 13.35 -55.54 5.78
N TRP A 361 12.54 -55.54 4.71
CA TRP A 361 11.75 -56.71 4.29
C TRP A 361 11.51 -56.77 2.78
N THR A 362 12.05 -57.82 2.18
CA THR A 362 11.87 -58.21 0.78
C THR A 362 10.59 -59.04 0.58
N SER A 363 9.60 -58.53 -0.18
CA SER A 363 8.55 -59.32 -0.87
C SER A 363 7.65 -58.44 -1.76
N PRO A 364 7.14 -58.92 -2.90
CA PRO A 364 6.20 -58.19 -3.75
C PRO A 364 4.72 -58.39 -3.31
N PRO A 365 3.84 -57.40 -3.52
CA PRO A 365 2.40 -57.52 -3.20
C PRO A 365 1.60 -58.27 -4.29
N PRO A 366 0.46 -58.91 -3.94
CA PRO A 366 -0.39 -59.64 -4.88
C PRO A 366 -1.30 -58.73 -5.75
N PRO A 367 -1.81 -59.22 -6.90
CA PRO A 367 -2.51 -58.38 -7.87
C PRO A 367 -4.05 -58.39 -7.77
N GLY A 368 -4.67 -57.24 -8.06
CA GLY A 368 -6.10 -57.08 -8.35
C GLY A 368 -6.84 -56.11 -7.39
N ARG A 369 -7.74 -55.23 -7.83
CA ARG A 369 -8.28 -54.96 -9.18
C ARG A 369 -8.43 -53.44 -9.40
N ARG A 370 -8.31 -52.98 -10.65
CA ARG A 370 -8.63 -51.59 -11.04
C ARG A 370 -10.12 -51.42 -11.37
N ALA A 371 -10.65 -50.25 -11.05
CA ALA A 371 -11.78 -49.60 -11.73
C ALA A 371 -11.35 -48.13 -12.01
N PRO A 372 -11.93 -47.44 -13.02
CA PRO A 372 -11.14 -46.53 -13.85
C PRO A 372 -10.97 -45.11 -13.30
N LEU A 373 -9.83 -44.52 -13.66
CA LEU A 373 -9.53 -43.09 -13.58
C LEU A 373 -10.29 -42.32 -14.66
N SER A 374 -10.68 -41.08 -14.36
CA SER A 374 -10.89 -40.03 -15.37
C SER A 374 -9.97 -38.85 -15.05
N GLU A 375 -9.02 -38.62 -15.96
CA GLU A 375 -8.29 -37.38 -16.26
C GLU A 375 -7.62 -36.61 -15.11
N THR A 376 -6.35 -36.95 -14.89
CA THR A 376 -5.35 -36.12 -14.23
C THR A 376 -4.83 -35.01 -15.14
N THR A 377 -4.77 -33.77 -14.65
CA THR A 377 -3.79 -32.78 -15.13
C THR A 377 -2.52 -32.93 -14.29
N ASP A 378 -1.41 -33.24 -14.94
CA ASP A 378 -0.13 -33.55 -14.29
C ASP A 378 0.56 -32.27 -13.76
N LEU A 379 1.04 -32.32 -12.52
CA LEU A 379 1.85 -31.28 -11.87
C LEU A 379 3.14 -31.90 -11.31
N ARG A 380 3.94 -32.47 -12.21
CA ARG A 380 5.33 -32.90 -11.95
C ARG A 380 6.31 -32.24 -12.91
N GLY A 381 6.57 -30.96 -12.66
CA GLY A 381 7.75 -30.25 -13.18
C GLY A 381 8.65 -29.81 -12.02
N PRO A 382 9.97 -29.67 -12.23
CA PRO A 382 10.87 -29.14 -11.19
C PRO A 382 10.49 -27.70 -10.85
N ALA A 383 10.34 -27.40 -9.56
CA ALA A 383 9.99 -26.06 -9.11
C ALA A 383 11.16 -25.08 -9.34
N THR A 384 11.03 -24.19 -10.33
CA THR A 384 11.95 -23.06 -10.49
C THR A 384 11.64 -21.97 -9.45
N LEU A 385 12.69 -21.23 -9.05
CA LEU A 385 12.65 -20.18 -8.02
C LEU A 385 11.78 -18.96 -8.38
N GLU A 386 11.22 -18.92 -9.60
CA GLU A 386 10.53 -17.76 -10.18
C GLU A 386 9.03 -17.68 -9.82
N ALA A 387 8.47 -18.70 -9.16
CA ALA A 387 7.06 -18.73 -8.76
C ALA A 387 6.78 -18.04 -7.40
N TRP A 388 7.75 -17.31 -6.84
CA TRP A 388 7.76 -16.90 -5.43
C TRP A 388 7.71 -15.36 -5.25
N THR A 389 6.50 -14.81 -5.16
CA THR A 389 6.23 -13.52 -4.50
C THR A 389 4.76 -13.42 -4.09
N CYS A 390 4.45 -12.49 -3.18
CA CYS A 390 3.08 -12.05 -2.84
C CYS A 390 2.19 -11.95 -4.10
N PRO A 391 0.95 -12.48 -4.11
CA PRO A 391 0.24 -12.88 -5.33
C PRO A 391 0.26 -11.83 -6.45
N ALA A 392 1.02 -12.14 -7.49
CA ALA A 392 1.26 -11.24 -8.60
C ALA A 392 -0.05 -10.97 -9.39
N PRO A 393 -0.20 -9.75 -9.96
CA PRO A 393 -1.25 -9.46 -10.94
C PRO A 393 -1.23 -10.44 -12.11
N LEU A 394 -2.34 -11.16 -12.32
CA LEU A 394 -2.55 -11.96 -13.54
C LEU A 394 -2.59 -11.01 -14.74
N ARG A 395 -1.65 -11.19 -15.68
CA ARG A 395 -1.40 -10.29 -16.82
C ARG A 395 -2.60 -10.10 -17.77
N ASP A 396 -3.56 -11.03 -17.78
CA ASP A 396 -4.55 -11.16 -18.84
C ASP A 396 -5.89 -10.46 -18.55
N ARG A 397 -5.88 -9.35 -17.78
CA ARG A 397 -7.08 -8.52 -17.55
C ARG A 397 -6.87 -7.05 -17.94
N PRO A 398 -7.88 -6.38 -18.52
CA PRO A 398 -7.80 -4.98 -18.98
C PRO A 398 -7.82 -3.94 -17.84
N ARG A 399 -7.44 -4.32 -16.62
CA ARG A 399 -7.35 -3.46 -15.44
C ARG A 399 -6.07 -3.78 -14.70
N VAL A 400 -5.14 -2.81 -14.65
CA VAL A 400 -3.87 -2.93 -13.93
C VAL A 400 -4.15 -2.99 -12.42
N VAL A 401 -3.69 -4.07 -11.78
CA VAL A 401 -3.74 -4.25 -10.33
C VAL A 401 -2.47 -3.65 -9.75
N MET A 402 -2.57 -2.47 -9.14
CA MET A 402 -1.51 -1.93 -8.29
C MET A 402 -1.47 -2.70 -6.95
N GLY A 403 -0.28 -2.84 -6.36
CA GLY A 403 -0.06 -3.61 -5.14
C GLY A 403 -0.80 -3.07 -3.91
N HIS A 404 -0.98 -3.95 -2.92
CA HIS A 404 -1.71 -3.82 -1.66
C HIS A 404 -3.24 -3.55 -1.76
N GLY A 405 -4.02 -4.40 -1.10
CA GLY A 405 -5.44 -4.18 -0.83
C GLY A 405 -6.42 -4.28 -2.02
N GLY A 406 -6.44 -3.27 -2.90
CA GLY A 406 -7.58 -2.98 -3.78
C GLY A 406 -7.23 -2.47 -5.17
N GLY A 407 -6.23 -3.09 -5.80
CA GLY A 407 -5.61 -2.62 -7.04
C GLY A 407 -6.60 -2.24 -8.15
N GLY A 408 -6.44 -1.03 -8.70
CA GLY A 408 -7.22 -0.47 -9.80
C GLY A 408 -8.66 -0.06 -9.43
N ALA A 409 -9.33 -0.80 -8.55
CA ALA A 409 -10.68 -0.47 -8.06
C ALA A 409 -10.68 0.76 -7.16
N LEU A 410 -9.76 0.83 -6.18
CA LEU A 410 -9.60 2.01 -5.31
C LEU A 410 -9.32 3.29 -6.12
N SER A 411 -8.50 3.22 -7.16
CA SER A 411 -8.24 4.35 -8.06
C SER A 411 -9.47 4.76 -8.86
N ALA A 412 -10.27 3.79 -9.35
CA ALA A 412 -11.51 4.07 -10.06
C ALA A 412 -12.58 4.68 -9.13
N GLU A 413 -12.65 4.27 -7.87
CA GLU A 413 -13.60 4.81 -6.88
C GLU A 413 -13.18 6.18 -6.34
N LEU A 414 -11.87 6.43 -6.16
CA LEU A 414 -11.34 7.79 -5.97
C LEU A 414 -11.77 8.69 -7.14
N VAL A 415 -11.63 8.23 -8.38
CA VAL A 415 -12.08 8.98 -9.58
C VAL A 415 -13.60 9.18 -9.60
N GLN A 416 -14.39 8.15 -9.33
CA GLN A 416 -15.84 8.21 -9.45
C GLN A 416 -16.54 8.93 -8.29
N HIS A 417 -16.01 8.86 -7.07
CA HIS A 417 -16.70 9.29 -5.86
C HIS A 417 -16.01 10.43 -5.09
N VAL A 418 -14.71 10.67 -5.31
CA VAL A 418 -14.00 11.84 -4.75
C VAL A 418 -13.77 12.89 -5.83
N PHE A 419 -13.13 12.53 -6.94
CA PHE A 419 -12.74 13.50 -7.99
C PHE A 419 -13.93 13.95 -8.86
N ALA A 420 -14.70 13.03 -9.45
CA ALA A 420 -15.77 13.39 -10.40
C ALA A 420 -16.86 14.33 -9.79
N PRO A 421 -17.32 14.15 -8.54
CA PRO A 421 -18.24 15.11 -7.92
C PRO A 421 -17.62 16.50 -7.70
N ALA A 422 -16.32 16.56 -7.37
CA ALA A 422 -15.60 17.81 -7.14
C ALA A 422 -15.38 18.65 -8.41
N PHE A 423 -15.40 18.03 -9.60
CA PHE A 423 -15.30 18.73 -10.89
C PHE A 423 -16.65 19.09 -11.53
N GLY A 424 -17.77 18.74 -10.89
CA GLY A 424 -19.13 19.14 -11.29
C GLY A 424 -19.75 18.32 -12.43
N GLU A 425 -21.09 18.34 -12.51
CA GLU A 425 -21.91 17.51 -13.40
C GLU A 425 -21.87 17.94 -14.89
N ARG A 426 -20.69 17.92 -15.53
CA ARG A 426 -20.52 18.21 -16.97
C ARG A 426 -19.85 17.10 -17.79
N CYS A 427 -19.81 15.87 -17.26
CA CYS A 427 -19.49 14.67 -18.05
C CYS A 427 -20.58 13.61 -17.89
N SER A 428 -21.52 13.56 -18.83
CA SER A 428 -22.48 12.47 -18.94
C SER A 428 -21.79 11.17 -19.43
N PRO A 429 -22.16 9.99 -18.90
CA PRO A 429 -21.46 8.75 -19.21
C PRO A 429 -21.85 8.20 -20.59
N ARG A 430 -21.11 8.60 -21.63
CA ARG A 430 -21.22 8.04 -22.99
C ARG A 430 -20.06 7.07 -23.33
N TRP A 431 -19.72 6.18 -22.40
CA TRP A 431 -18.65 5.18 -22.59
C TRP A 431 -18.99 3.79 -22.01
N VAL A 432 -20.07 3.17 -22.50
CA VAL A 432 -20.34 1.74 -22.34
C VAL A 432 -20.87 1.18 -23.66
N THR A 433 -20.33 0.02 -24.09
CA THR A 433 -20.57 -0.77 -25.32
C THR A 433 -20.31 -0.16 -26.71
N PRO A 434 -19.50 -0.83 -27.55
CA PRO A 434 -19.69 -0.85 -29.01
C PRO A 434 -20.60 -2.04 -29.40
N PRO A 435 -21.56 -1.88 -30.34
CA PRO A 435 -22.31 -3.00 -30.87
C PRO A 435 -21.51 -3.73 -31.97
N LEU A 436 -21.45 -5.05 -31.87
CA LEU A 436 -21.05 -5.91 -32.99
C LEU A 436 -22.16 -5.96 -34.03
N SER A 437 -21.97 -5.39 -35.23
CA SER A 437 -22.14 -6.13 -36.50
C SER A 437 -22.15 -5.27 -37.79
N ARG A 438 -21.49 -5.83 -38.82
CA ARG A 438 -21.69 -5.68 -40.29
C ARG A 438 -21.21 -4.41 -41.03
N TRP A 439 -20.74 -4.71 -42.25
CA TRP A 439 -20.28 -3.85 -43.37
C TRP A 439 -18.96 -3.11 -43.11
N ALA A 440 -17.86 -3.17 -43.89
CA ALA A 440 -17.41 -3.80 -45.14
C ALA A 440 -16.70 -2.71 -46.00
N VAL A 441 -15.41 -2.94 -46.30
CA VAL A 441 -14.64 -2.42 -47.45
C VAL A 441 -14.68 -0.90 -47.76
N SER A 442 -13.59 -0.17 -47.44
CA SER A 442 -12.72 0.51 -48.44
C SER A 442 -11.67 1.47 -47.83
N GLY A 443 -10.44 1.45 -48.37
CA GLY A 443 -9.70 2.67 -48.74
C GLY A 443 -8.97 3.54 -47.69
N TRP A 444 -7.67 3.28 -47.50
CA TRP A 444 -6.55 4.25 -47.47
C TRP A 444 -6.79 5.75 -47.13
N ARG A 445 -6.16 6.26 -46.05
CA ARG A 445 -4.99 7.21 -46.08
C ARG A 445 -4.57 7.69 -44.68
N SER A 446 -3.28 8.06 -44.54
CA SER A 446 -2.63 8.59 -43.33
C SER A 446 -2.92 10.11 -43.10
N PRO A 447 -2.63 10.68 -41.91
CA PRO A 447 -3.30 11.89 -41.39
C PRO A 447 -2.51 13.20 -41.59
N PRO A 448 -3.13 14.36 -41.29
CA PRO A 448 -2.44 15.61 -40.97
C PRO A 448 -2.51 16.01 -39.48
N THR A 449 -1.50 16.77 -39.05
CA THR A 449 -1.28 17.37 -37.71
C THR A 449 -1.99 18.74 -37.55
N PRO A 450 -2.00 19.37 -36.35
CA PRO A 450 -3.13 20.22 -35.92
C PRO A 450 -3.03 21.70 -36.30
N SER A 451 -4.18 22.38 -36.31
CA SER A 451 -4.29 23.84 -36.43
C SER A 451 -5.03 24.47 -35.24
N TRP A 452 -4.45 25.53 -34.67
CA TRP A 452 -5.06 26.39 -33.66
C TRP A 452 -5.94 27.48 -34.31
N CYS A 453 -7.15 27.69 -33.76
CA CYS A 453 -7.94 28.93 -33.83
C CYS A 453 -9.02 28.88 -32.74
N GLY A 454 -9.46 29.96 -32.09
CA GLY A 454 -9.10 31.37 -32.24
C GLY A 454 -10.34 32.26 -32.40
N ARG A 455 -10.67 33.07 -31.37
CA ARG A 455 -11.89 33.93 -31.24
C ARG A 455 -13.19 33.12 -30.94
N CYS A 456 -14.26 33.63 -30.32
CA CYS A 456 -14.74 34.97 -29.90
C CYS A 456 -15.35 34.90 -28.47
N SER A 457 -15.74 35.96 -27.74
CA SER A 457 -15.37 37.39 -27.62
C SER A 457 -16.17 38.03 -26.45
N SER A 458 -15.63 39.03 -25.76
CA SER A 458 -16.38 39.91 -24.82
C SER A 458 -16.87 41.19 -25.52
N PRO A 459 -17.78 41.99 -24.91
CA PRO A 459 -17.35 43.30 -24.41
C PRO A 459 -18.11 43.92 -23.20
N ALA A 460 -17.39 44.82 -22.49
CA ALA A 460 -17.84 45.98 -21.68
C ALA A 460 -18.66 45.73 -20.37
N ALA A 461 -18.57 46.56 -19.31
CA ALA A 461 -17.86 47.84 -19.08
C ALA A 461 -17.29 47.90 -17.63
N ALA A 462 -16.07 48.41 -17.40
CA ALA A 462 -15.73 49.75 -16.86
C ALA A 462 -16.38 50.09 -15.49
N SER A 463 -15.62 50.49 -14.45
CA SER A 463 -14.79 51.71 -14.44
C SER A 463 -13.52 51.61 -13.59
N ALA A 464 -12.55 52.48 -13.87
CA ALA A 464 -11.25 52.58 -13.19
C ALA A 464 -11.14 53.85 -12.32
N ILE A 465 -10.12 53.90 -11.44
CA ILE A 465 -9.20 55.03 -11.19
C ILE A 465 -7.98 54.47 -10.43
N SER A 466 -6.80 55.06 -10.66
CA SER A 466 -5.49 54.45 -10.37
C SER A 466 -4.70 55.23 -9.26
N PRO A 467 -3.35 55.28 -9.18
CA PRO A 467 -2.64 54.77 -7.99
C PRO A 467 -1.66 55.77 -7.32
N SER A 468 -1.06 55.42 -6.17
CA SER A 468 0.26 55.98 -5.79
C SER A 468 1.04 55.19 -4.71
N THR A 469 2.28 54.83 -5.06
CA THR A 469 3.53 54.90 -4.23
C THR A 469 3.63 54.24 -2.85
N ALA A 470 4.58 53.30 -2.76
CA ALA A 470 5.42 53.00 -1.58
C ALA A 470 6.43 54.18 -1.33
N PRO A 471 7.29 54.23 -0.26
CA PRO A 471 7.74 53.11 0.58
C PRO A 471 8.01 53.41 2.08
N SER A 472 8.65 52.43 2.74
CA SER A 472 9.65 52.54 3.82
C SER A 472 9.25 52.45 5.32
N THR A 473 9.85 51.42 5.94
CA THR A 473 10.57 51.37 7.24
C THR A 473 9.88 51.19 8.61
N THR A 474 10.56 50.32 9.39
CA THR A 474 10.72 50.23 10.84
C THR A 474 9.60 49.67 11.74
N SER A 475 9.92 48.49 12.31
CA SER A 475 9.45 47.94 13.60
C SER A 475 9.83 48.87 14.79
N PRO A 476 9.34 48.62 16.03
CA PRO A 476 9.70 47.43 16.81
C PRO A 476 8.67 46.29 16.80
#